data_AF-A0A2G6DME9-F1
#
_entry.id   AF-A0A2G6DME9-F1
#
_cell.length_a   1.000
_cell.length_b   1.000
_cell.length_c   1.000
_cell.angle_alpha   90.00
_cell.angle_beta   90.00
_cell.angle_gamma   90.00
#
_symmetry.space_group_name_H-M   'P 1'
#
loop_
_entity.id
_entity.type
_entity.pdbx_description
1 polymer ?
#
loop_
_entity_poly.entity_id
_entity_poly.type
_entity_poly.pdbx_seq_one_letter_code
_entity_poly.pdbx_strand_id
1 'polypeptide(L)'
;FGDYVSGPRIIDERVKESMAAVLADIQSGAFAKRFIDDQDAGAPEFTAFRQAAQQHPIEATGKELRKLMSWVKSHDDDYVEGSAAR
;
A
#
# COMPACT_ATOMS: atom_id res chain seq x y z
N PHE A 1 14.92 19.43 -15.34
CA PHE A 1 16.30 18.94 -15.18
C PHE A 1 16.41 17.92 -14.04
N GLY A 2 16.00 18.25 -12.81
CA GLY A 2 16.09 17.35 -11.64
C GLY A 2 15.44 15.97 -11.83
N ASP A 3 14.25 15.92 -12.46
CA ASP A 3 13.58 14.67 -12.82
C ASP A 3 14.48 13.72 -13.66
N TYR A 4 15.01 14.22 -14.78
CA TYR A 4 15.85 13.44 -15.69
C TYR A 4 17.11 12.85 -15.05
N VAL A 5 17.69 13.52 -14.04
CA VAL A 5 18.96 13.11 -13.43
C VAL A 5 18.78 12.37 -12.10
N SER A 6 17.66 12.56 -11.43
CA SER A 6 17.39 11.95 -10.11
C SER A 6 16.38 10.81 -10.19
N GLY A 7 15.42 10.85 -11.10
CA GLY A 7 14.43 9.79 -11.30
C GLY A 7 15.08 8.42 -11.52
N PRO A 8 15.97 8.26 -12.53
CA PRO A 8 16.66 7.00 -12.79
C PRO A 8 17.61 6.52 -11.69
N ARG A 9 17.97 7.40 -10.73
CA ARG A 9 18.80 7.01 -9.57
C ARG A 9 17.99 6.34 -8.47
N ILE A 10 16.68 6.61 -8.42
CA ILE A 10 15.75 6.03 -7.43
C ILE A 10 15.00 4.85 -8.07
N ILE A 11 14.51 5.06 -9.30
CA ILE A 11 13.82 4.05 -10.10
C ILE A 11 14.78 3.61 -11.21
N ASP A 12 15.66 2.68 -10.86
CA ASP A 12 16.67 2.09 -11.74
C ASP A 12 16.21 0.75 -12.33
N GLU A 13 17.07 0.08 -13.12
CA GLU A 13 16.75 -1.21 -13.74
C GLU A 13 16.38 -2.30 -12.72
N ARG A 14 16.92 -2.24 -11.49
CA ARG A 14 16.56 -3.17 -10.41
C ARG A 14 15.08 -3.07 -10.05
N VAL A 15 14.47 -1.88 -10.13
CA VAL A 15 13.02 -1.73 -9.93
C VAL A 15 12.24 -2.48 -11.01
N LYS A 16 12.68 -2.39 -12.27
CA LYS A 16 12.06 -3.12 -13.39
C LYS A 16 12.21 -4.64 -13.25
N GLU A 17 13.38 -5.12 -12.84
CA GLU A 17 13.61 -6.53 -12.53
C GLU A 17 12.70 -7.01 -11.39
N SER A 18 12.54 -6.21 -10.34
CA SER A 18 11.63 -6.50 -9.23
C SER A 18 10.17 -6.59 -9.71
N MET A 19 9.75 -5.68 -10.60
CA MET A 19 8.41 -5.73 -11.21
C MET A 19 8.21 -6.99 -12.06
N ALA A 20 9.22 -7.42 -12.81
CA ALA A 20 9.15 -8.65 -13.60
C ALA A 20 9.05 -9.90 -12.71
N ALA A 21 9.75 -9.93 -11.57
CA ALA A 21 9.65 -11.02 -10.60
C ALA A 21 8.24 -11.09 -9.98
N VAL A 22 7.67 -9.95 -9.58
CA VAL A 22 6.29 -9.88 -9.08
C VAL A 22 5.30 -10.38 -10.15
N LEU A 23 5.48 -10.01 -11.41
CA LEU A 23 4.64 -10.50 -12.50
C LEU A 23 4.75 -12.02 -12.68
N ALA A 24 5.94 -12.59 -12.55
CA ALA A 24 6.14 -14.03 -12.63
C ALA A 24 5.42 -14.77 -11.48
N ASP A 25 5.44 -14.23 -10.26
CA ASP A 25 4.71 -14.77 -9.11
C ASP A 25 3.19 -14.72 -9.31
N ILE A 26 2.69 -13.68 -9.99
CA ILE A 26 1.28 -13.56 -10.37
C ILE A 26 0.92 -14.60 -11.43
N GLN A 27 1.68 -14.67 -12.53
CA GLN A 27 1.40 -15.55 -13.67
C GLN A 27 1.53 -17.04 -13.32
N SER A 28 2.47 -17.39 -12.44
CA SER A 28 2.62 -18.75 -11.92
C SER A 28 1.52 -19.16 -10.92
N GLY A 29 0.72 -18.19 -10.44
CA GLY A 29 -0.29 -18.41 -9.42
C GLY A 29 0.25 -18.44 -7.98
N ALA A 30 1.56 -18.29 -7.77
CA ALA A 30 2.18 -18.29 -6.45
C ALA A 30 1.62 -17.17 -5.55
N PHE A 31 1.41 -15.97 -6.12
CA PHE A 31 0.81 -14.84 -5.41
C PHE A 31 -0.60 -15.17 -4.91
N ALA A 32 -1.46 -15.67 -5.80
CA ALA A 32 -2.85 -16.02 -5.47
C ALA A 32 -2.90 -17.14 -4.43
N LYS A 33 -2.04 -18.16 -4.57
CA LYS A 33 -1.95 -19.26 -3.61
C LYS A 33 -1.60 -18.75 -2.21
N ARG A 34 -0.55 -17.94 -2.05
CA ARG A 34 -0.16 -17.39 -0.75
C ARG A 34 -1.28 -16.55 -0.13
N PHE A 35 -1.95 -15.73 -0.94
CA PHE A 35 -3.05 -14.90 -0.46
C PHE A 35 -4.21 -15.75 0.05
N ILE A 36 -4.67 -16.75 -0.72
CA ILE A 36 -5.77 -17.63 -0.30
C ILE A 36 -5.37 -18.47 0.91
N ASP A 37 -4.16 -19.03 0.94
CA ASP A 37 -3.67 -19.80 2.08
C ASP A 37 -3.67 -18.95 3.37
N ASP A 38 -3.29 -17.66 3.30
CA ASP A 38 -3.37 -16.74 4.44
C ASP A 38 -4.82 -16.45 4.85
N GLN A 39 -5.73 -16.21 3.88
CA GLN A 39 -7.14 -15.97 4.19
C GLN A 39 -7.82 -17.19 4.82
N ASP A 40 -7.57 -18.39 4.30
CA ASP A 40 -8.09 -19.64 4.85
C ASP A 40 -7.55 -19.91 6.27
N ALA A 41 -6.35 -19.42 6.58
CA ALA A 41 -5.76 -19.44 7.91
C ALA A 41 -6.28 -18.33 8.84
N GLY A 42 -7.24 -17.50 8.41
CA GLY A 42 -7.80 -16.39 9.20
C GLY A 42 -7.06 -15.06 9.03
N ALA A 43 -6.33 -14.88 7.93
CA ALA A 43 -5.65 -13.66 7.52
C ALA A 43 -4.56 -13.12 8.49
N PRO A 44 -3.71 -13.94 9.13
CA PRO A 44 -2.71 -13.45 10.08
C PRO A 44 -1.66 -12.53 9.46
N GLU A 45 -1.13 -12.86 8.28
CA GLU A 45 -0.12 -12.03 7.61
C GLU A 45 -0.75 -10.74 7.09
N PHE A 46 -1.90 -10.86 6.44
CA PHE A 46 -2.62 -9.69 5.92
C PHE A 46 -3.02 -8.70 7.03
N THR A 47 -3.48 -9.21 8.18
CA THR A 47 -3.83 -8.38 9.34
C THR A 47 -2.59 -7.71 9.93
N ALA A 48 -1.46 -8.42 10.04
CA ALA A 48 -0.20 -7.84 10.50
C ALA A 48 0.29 -6.71 9.58
N PHE A 49 0.23 -6.89 8.26
CA PHE A 49 0.58 -5.82 7.31
C PHE A 49 -0.33 -4.61 7.45
N ARG A 50 -1.64 -4.80 7.62
CA ARG A 50 -2.59 -3.69 7.85
C ARG A 50 -2.27 -2.93 9.14
N GLN A 51 -2.02 -3.64 10.25
CA GLN A 51 -1.68 -3.01 11.52
C GLN A 51 -0.37 -2.20 11.42
N ALA A 52 0.66 -2.75 10.77
CA ALA A 52 1.93 -2.05 10.57
C ALA A 52 1.75 -0.78 9.72
N ALA A 53 0.96 -0.86 8.64
CA ALA A 53 0.66 0.30 7.80
C ALA A 53 -0.11 1.39 8.57
N GLN A 54 -1.11 1.02 9.36
CA GLN A 54 -1.89 1.97 10.19
C GLN A 54 -1.03 2.69 11.23
N GLN A 55 0.02 2.05 11.74
CA GLN A 55 0.91 2.61 12.74
C GLN A 55 2.01 3.52 12.16
N HIS A 56 2.10 3.65 10.82
CA HIS A 56 3.13 4.46 10.21
C HIS A 56 2.93 5.96 10.57
N PRO A 57 3.98 6.71 10.98
CA PRO A 57 3.84 8.11 11.43
C PRO A 57 3.20 9.08 10.41
N ILE A 58 3.25 8.72 9.13
CA ILE A 58 2.60 9.47 8.05
C ILE A 58 1.08 9.52 8.22
N GLU A 59 0.46 8.51 8.81
CA GLU A 59 -0.99 8.44 8.99
C GLU A 59 -1.46 9.48 10.01
N ALA A 60 -0.82 9.52 11.18
CA ALA A 60 -1.10 10.53 12.21
C ALA A 60 -0.84 11.95 11.69
N THR A 61 0.30 12.16 11.02
CA THR A 61 0.66 13.46 10.45
C THR A 61 -0.34 13.88 9.36
N GLY A 62 -0.65 12.98 8.43
CA GLY A 62 -1.56 13.21 7.33
C GLY A 62 -2.97 13.55 7.82
N LYS A 63 -3.44 12.87 8.88
CA LYS A 63 -4.72 13.15 9.52
C LYS A 63 -4.81 14.59 10.02
N GLU A 64 -3.82 15.07 10.77
CA GLU A 64 -3.82 16.45 11.28
C GLU A 64 -3.76 17.47 10.14
N LEU A 65 -2.95 17.22 9.12
CA LEU A 65 -2.87 18.12 7.97
C LEU A 65 -4.19 18.16 7.18
N ARG A 66 -4.80 17.00 6.91
CA ARG A 66 -6.06 16.91 6.15
C ARG A 66 -7.23 17.58 6.87
N LYS A 67 -7.29 17.55 8.21
CA LYS A 67 -8.30 18.29 9.00
C LYS A 67 -8.29 19.80 8.76
N LEU A 68 -7.12 20.36 8.44
CA LEU A 68 -6.95 21.80 8.20
C LEU A 68 -7.34 22.19 6.77
N MET A 69 -7.51 21.21 5.88
CA MET A 69 -7.86 21.44 4.47
C MET A 69 -9.38 21.56 4.35
N SER A 70 -9.91 22.78 4.43
CA SER A 70 -11.36 23.05 4.36
C SER A 70 -12.06 22.57 3.07
N TRP A 71 -11.29 22.32 2.01
CA TRP A 71 -11.78 21.78 0.74
C TRP A 71 -11.76 20.25 0.68
N VAL A 72 -11.05 19.59 1.61
CA VAL A 72 -11.09 18.14 1.79
C VAL A 72 -12.24 17.85 2.75
N LYS A 73 -13.48 17.91 2.23
CA LYS A 73 -14.66 17.54 3.01
C LYS A 73 -14.59 16.05 3.35
N SER A 74 -14.68 15.71 4.63
CA SER A 74 -14.92 14.34 5.10
C SER A 74 -16.38 13.96 4.84
N HIS A 75 -16.74 13.69 3.58
CA HIS A 75 -18.08 13.24 3.17
C HIS A 75 -18.04 11.86 2.51
N ASP A 76 -17.08 11.04 2.91
CA ASP A 76 -17.07 9.61 2.56
C ASP A 76 -17.63 8.86 3.78
N ASP A 77 -18.97 8.73 3.83
CA ASP A 77 -19.67 7.98 4.88
C ASP A 77 -19.31 6.47 4.86
N ASP A 78 -18.58 6.01 3.84
CA ASP A 78 -18.08 4.66 3.62
C ASP A 78 -16.61 4.46 3.99
N TYR A 79 -15.86 5.54 4.28
CA TYR A 79 -14.44 5.47 4.65
C TYR A 79 -14.21 5.88 6.11
N VAL A 80 -13.91 4.89 6.95
CA VAL A 80 -13.36 5.14 8.29
C VAL A 80 -11.84 5.15 8.17
N GLU A 81 -11.21 6.28 8.52
CA GLU A 81 -9.75 6.43 8.46
C GLU A 81 -9.04 5.32 9.25
N GLY A 82 -8.31 4.44 8.55
CA GLY A 82 -7.66 3.25 9.12
C GLY A 82 -8.44 1.94 8.96
N SER A 83 -9.68 1.95 8.50
CA SER A 83 -10.43 0.74 8.14
C SER A 83 -11.33 1.00 6.93
N ALA A 84 -10.95 0.49 5.77
CA ALA A 84 -11.88 0.34 4.66
C ALA A 84 -12.76 -0.89 4.96
N ALA A 85 -14.07 -0.69 5.02
CA ALA A 85 -15.03 -1.79 5.08
C ALA A 85 -14.84 -2.67 3.82
N ARG A 86 -14.53 -3.94 4.05
CA ARG A 86 -14.81 -5.02 3.12
C ARG A 86 -15.54 -6.09 3.88
#